data_AF-A0A2G8HUG0-F1
#
_entry.id   AF-A0A2G8HUG0-F1
#
_cell.length_a   1.000
_cell.length_b   1.000
_cell.length_c   1.000
_cell.angle_alpha   90.00
_cell.angle_beta   90.00
_cell.angle_gamma   90.00
#
_symmetry.space_group_name_H-M   'P 1'
#
loop_
_entity.id
_entity.type
_entity.pdbx_description
1 polymer ?
#
loop_
_entity_poly.entity_id
_entity_poly.type
_entity_poly.pdbx_seq_one_letter_code
_entity_poly.pdbx_strand_id
1 'polypeptide(L)'
;MNSSIFKIIKFFSIFSIFIVLAILYELNFNDINNPKELKLFKSGNTESLCQLNNETELYCFQKKIGNIFSEATPIMIYHIINTNNEIMNRSTRISGEVESNFYQYTKNWNLILDNLNSFYLQTDRLHFFQVTILPIIKYSLQRDLTSSQNKVMRYKNETNETLSTQTKKEINKFLTYKISLTRAKNE
;
A
#
# COMPACT_ATOMS: atom_id res chain seq x y z
N MET A 1 28.15 25.91 28.75
CA MET A 1 26.98 25.06 28.43
C MET A 1 27.20 23.68 29.04
N ASN A 2 26.25 23.19 29.85
CA ASN A 2 26.38 21.93 30.60
C ASN A 2 26.69 20.72 29.70
N SER A 3 27.66 19.91 30.12
CA SER A 3 28.11 18.66 29.45
C SER A 3 26.94 17.75 29.01
N SER A 4 25.84 17.74 29.77
CA SER A 4 24.63 16.97 29.45
C SER A 4 23.88 17.48 28.21
N ILE A 5 23.82 18.80 27.99
CA ILE A 5 23.15 19.38 26.82
C ILE A 5 23.89 18.98 25.54
N PHE A 6 25.23 18.98 25.58
CA PHE A 6 26.05 18.58 24.45
C PHE A 6 25.86 17.09 24.09
N LYS A 7 25.73 16.22 25.10
CA LYS A 7 25.42 14.79 24.91
C LYS A 7 24.06 14.58 24.26
N ILE A 8 23.05 15.34 24.70
CA ILE A 8 21.69 15.27 24.15
C ILE A 8 21.67 15.74 22.68
N ILE A 9 22.31 16.86 22.37
CA ILE A 9 22.41 17.36 20.98
C ILE A 9 23.13 16.35 20.09
N LYS A 10 24.23 15.75 20.57
CA LYS A 10 24.98 14.73 19.83
C LYS A 10 24.14 13.48 19.58
N PHE A 11 23.35 13.05 20.57
CA PHE A 11 22.41 11.94 20.41
C PHE A 11 21.36 12.23 19.32
N PHE A 12 20.71 13.40 19.37
CA PHE A 12 19.70 13.76 18.36
C PHE A 12 20.30 13.93 16.97
N SER A 13 21.53 14.45 16.86
CA SER A 13 22.25 14.56 15.58
C SER A 13 22.55 13.18 14.98
N ILE A 14 23.05 12.24 15.79
CA ILE A 14 23.29 10.86 15.34
C ILE A 14 21.97 10.18 14.98
N PHE A 15 20.94 10.31 15.82
CA PHE A 15 19.62 9.73 15.60
C PHE A 15 18.95 10.25 14.32
N SER A 16 19.07 11.55 14.04
CA SER A 16 18.55 12.13 12.80
C SER A 16 19.30 11.64 11.56
N ILE A 17 20.62 11.44 11.63
CA ILE A 17 21.38 10.77 10.55
C ILE A 17 20.86 9.34 10.33
N PHE A 18 20.60 8.58 11.39
CA PHE A 18 20.04 7.23 11.27
C PHE A 18 18.63 7.23 10.65
N ILE A 19 17.78 8.20 10.97
CA ILE A 19 16.46 8.36 10.33
C ILE A 19 16.62 8.67 8.84
N VAL A 20 17.51 9.61 8.48
CA VAL A 20 17.75 9.97 7.08
C VAL A 20 18.31 8.77 6.31
N LEU A 21 19.24 8.02 6.89
CA LEU A 21 19.78 6.80 6.30
C LEU A 21 18.71 5.71 6.18
N ALA A 22 17.81 5.58 7.15
CA ALA A 22 16.70 4.62 7.07
C ALA A 22 15.70 5.00 5.97
N ILE A 23 15.38 6.29 5.80
CA ILE A 23 14.55 6.79 4.70
C ILE A 23 15.26 6.58 3.36
N LEU A 24 16.55 6.93 3.26
CA LEU A 24 17.34 6.70 2.04
C LEU A 24 17.47 5.21 1.72
N TYR A 25 17.61 4.36 2.73
CA TYR A 25 17.60 2.91 2.59
C TYR A 25 16.23 2.43 2.09
N GLU A 26 15.12 2.93 2.63
CA GLU A 26 13.77 2.61 2.14
C GLU A 26 13.54 3.08 0.69
N LEU A 27 14.13 4.22 0.31
CA LEU A 27 14.06 4.73 -1.07
C LEU A 27 14.96 3.96 -2.04
N ASN A 28 16.12 3.45 -1.58
CA ASN A 28 17.15 2.85 -2.45
C ASN A 28 17.23 1.33 -2.41
N PHE A 29 16.86 0.66 -1.32
CA PHE A 29 17.03 -0.78 -1.15
C PHE A 29 15.77 -1.56 -1.49
N ASN A 30 15.93 -2.35 -2.55
CA ASN A 30 15.17 -3.54 -2.88
C ASN A 30 15.32 -4.58 -1.77
N ASP A 31 14.38 -4.64 -0.83
CA ASP A 31 14.39 -5.73 0.16
C ASP A 31 14.26 -7.08 -0.57
N ILE A 32 15.18 -7.98 -0.27
CA ILE A 32 15.58 -9.10 -1.12
C ILE A 32 14.45 -10.14 -1.22
N ASN A 33 13.86 -10.27 -2.42
CA ASN A 33 13.09 -11.39 -3.00
C ASN A 33 11.75 -11.02 -3.67
N ASN A 34 11.00 -10.01 -3.18
CA ASN A 34 9.70 -9.60 -3.80
C ASN A 34 9.64 -8.28 -4.63
N PRO A 35 10.57 -7.29 -4.54
CA PRO A 35 10.39 -5.99 -5.17
C PRO A 35 10.59 -6.03 -6.68
N LYS A 36 11.25 -7.06 -7.24
CA LYS A 36 11.34 -7.22 -8.70
C LYS A 36 9.95 -7.37 -9.32
N GLU A 37 9.07 -8.19 -8.74
CA GLU A 37 7.73 -8.40 -9.30
C GLU A 37 6.85 -7.15 -9.16
N LEU A 38 6.88 -6.45 -8.02
CA LEU A 38 6.15 -5.19 -7.85
C LEU A 38 6.70 -4.07 -8.76
N LYS A 39 8.00 -4.06 -9.03
CA LYS A 39 8.62 -3.11 -9.98
C LYS A 39 8.19 -3.36 -11.42
N LEU A 40 7.92 -4.60 -11.81
CA LEU A 40 7.40 -4.90 -13.16
C LEU A 40 6.06 -4.18 -13.40
N PHE A 41 5.17 -4.17 -12.41
CA PHE A 41 3.91 -3.40 -12.45
C PHE A 41 4.10 -1.88 -12.43
N LYS A 42 5.22 -1.39 -11.89
CA LYS A 42 5.57 0.04 -12.02
C LYS A 42 6.07 0.42 -13.41
N SER A 43 6.69 -0.53 -14.12
CA SER A 43 7.40 -0.27 -15.38
C SER A 43 6.54 -0.31 -16.65
N GLY A 44 5.25 -0.66 -16.56
CA GLY A 44 4.36 -0.80 -17.73
C GLY A 44 4.60 -2.08 -18.55
N ASN A 45 5.64 -2.86 -18.26
CA ASN A 45 5.92 -4.12 -18.96
C ASN A 45 4.85 -5.21 -18.72
N THR A 46 4.05 -5.10 -17.66
CA THR A 46 2.91 -5.99 -17.37
C THR A 46 1.68 -5.70 -18.22
N GLU A 47 1.59 -4.52 -18.82
CA GLU A 47 0.49 -4.12 -19.69
C GLU A 47 0.38 -5.07 -20.90
N SER A 48 1.51 -5.43 -21.52
CA SER A 48 1.53 -6.31 -22.68
C SER A 48 1.10 -7.76 -22.35
N LEU A 49 1.51 -8.29 -21.19
CA LEU A 49 1.16 -9.65 -20.77
C LEU A 49 -0.30 -9.77 -20.32
N CYS A 50 -0.87 -8.73 -19.73
CA CYS A 50 -2.28 -8.72 -19.32
C CYS A 50 -3.22 -8.46 -20.50
N GLN A 51 -2.82 -7.59 -21.44
CA GLN A 51 -3.55 -7.34 -22.68
C GLN A 51 -3.67 -8.59 -23.55
N LEU A 52 -2.66 -9.46 -23.58
CA LEU A 52 -2.71 -10.74 -24.30
C LEU A 52 -3.83 -11.69 -23.81
N ASN A 53 -4.29 -11.52 -22.56
CA ASN A 53 -5.33 -12.35 -21.95
C ASN A 53 -6.69 -11.65 -21.81
N ASN A 54 -6.89 -10.46 -22.41
CA ASN A 54 -8.07 -9.61 -22.19
C ASN A 54 -8.37 -9.29 -20.71
N GLU A 55 -7.34 -9.31 -19.85
CA GLU A 55 -7.48 -9.02 -18.43
C GLU A 55 -7.04 -7.58 -18.13
N THR A 56 -7.73 -6.88 -17.23
CA THR A 56 -7.29 -5.54 -16.79
C THR A 56 -6.01 -5.66 -15.96
N GLU A 57 -5.12 -4.67 -16.05
CA GLU A 57 -3.87 -4.66 -15.29
C GLU A 57 -4.12 -4.76 -13.76
N LEU A 58 -5.21 -4.16 -13.27
CA LEU A 58 -5.64 -4.26 -11.88
C LEU A 58 -6.04 -5.69 -11.47
N TYR A 59 -6.64 -6.45 -12.37
CA TYR A 59 -6.99 -7.85 -12.13
C TYR A 59 -5.76 -8.76 -12.08
N CYS A 60 -4.81 -8.56 -13.01
CA CYS A 60 -3.51 -9.23 -12.96
C CYS A 60 -2.77 -8.93 -11.65
N PHE A 61 -2.76 -7.65 -11.25
CA PHE A 61 -2.15 -7.22 -9.99
C PHE A 61 -2.79 -7.93 -8.78
N GLN A 62 -4.12 -8.07 -8.77
CA GLN A 62 -4.85 -8.80 -7.72
C GLN A 62 -4.30 -10.23 -7.52
N LYS A 63 -4.15 -10.99 -8.62
CA LYS A 63 -3.66 -12.38 -8.59
C LYS A 63 -2.26 -12.46 -7.98
N LYS A 64 -1.43 -11.44 -8.17
CA LYS A 64 -0.05 -11.39 -7.67
C LYS A 64 0.04 -10.99 -6.20
N ILE A 65 -0.66 -9.95 -5.79
CA ILE A 65 -0.56 -9.45 -4.40
C ILE A 65 -1.12 -10.42 -3.37
N GLY A 66 -2.09 -11.27 -3.73
CA GLY A 66 -2.65 -12.28 -2.83
C GLY A 66 -1.59 -13.18 -2.20
N ASN A 67 -0.60 -13.62 -2.98
CA ASN A 67 0.48 -14.48 -2.49
C ASN A 67 1.49 -13.70 -1.63
N ILE A 68 1.73 -12.43 -1.97
CA ILE A 68 2.72 -11.57 -1.30
C ILE A 68 2.30 -11.25 0.14
N PHE A 69 1.00 -11.13 0.43
CA PHE A 69 0.54 -10.74 1.77
C PHE A 69 0.93 -11.71 2.89
N SER A 70 1.11 -13.00 2.59
CA SER A 70 1.53 -14.01 3.56
C SER A 70 2.93 -13.75 4.15
N GLU A 71 3.76 -12.99 3.44
CA GLU A 71 5.16 -12.70 3.77
C GLU A 71 5.47 -11.21 3.81
N ALA A 72 4.47 -10.35 3.60
CA ALA A 72 4.68 -8.92 3.39
C ALA A 72 5.22 -8.24 4.66
N THR A 73 6.30 -7.47 4.54
CA THR A 73 6.69 -6.53 5.61
C THR A 73 5.84 -5.25 5.50
N PRO A 74 5.80 -4.39 6.54
CA PRO A 74 5.10 -3.11 6.46
C PRO A 74 5.51 -2.25 5.26
N ILE A 75 6.79 -2.29 4.88
CA ILE A 75 7.33 -1.59 3.70
C ILE A 75 6.75 -2.20 2.41
N MET A 76 6.67 -3.53 2.32
CA MET A 76 6.08 -4.19 1.15
C MET A 76 4.61 -3.81 0.97
N ILE A 77 3.84 -3.73 2.06
CA ILE A 77 2.44 -3.30 2.01
C ILE A 77 2.33 -1.86 1.49
N TYR A 78 3.20 -0.97 1.96
CA TYR A 78 3.25 0.41 1.45
C TYR A 78 3.54 0.46 -0.06
N HIS A 79 4.45 -0.38 -0.56
CA HIS A 79 4.69 -0.46 -2.00
C HIS A 79 3.51 -1.04 -2.79
N ILE A 80 2.81 -2.04 -2.26
CA ILE A 80 1.60 -2.60 -2.88
C ILE A 80 0.54 -1.52 -3.06
N ILE A 81 0.29 -0.70 -2.03
CA ILE A 81 -0.66 0.41 -2.08
C ILE A 81 -0.28 1.43 -3.15
N ASN A 82 0.98 1.86 -3.15
CA ASN A 82 1.48 2.80 -4.15
C ASN A 82 1.31 2.25 -5.57
N THR A 83 1.61 0.97 -5.78
CA THR A 83 1.48 0.32 -7.07
C THR A 83 0.02 0.24 -7.52
N ASN A 84 -0.91 -0.14 -6.63
CA ASN A 84 -2.35 -0.15 -6.93
C ASN A 84 -2.87 1.24 -7.36
N ASN A 85 -2.44 2.29 -6.65
CA ASN A 85 -2.80 3.67 -6.94
C ASN A 85 -2.23 4.15 -8.29
N GLU A 86 -0.97 3.84 -8.57
CA GLU A 86 -0.33 4.15 -9.84
C GLU A 86 -1.00 3.43 -11.02
N ILE A 87 -1.30 2.14 -10.89
CA ILE A 87 -2.04 1.38 -11.93
C ILE A 87 -3.38 2.05 -12.18
N MET A 88 -4.17 2.34 -11.14
CA MET A 88 -5.47 2.97 -11.32
C MET A 88 -5.38 4.33 -12.04
N ASN A 89 -4.42 5.17 -11.68
CA ASN A 89 -4.21 6.46 -12.35
C ASN A 89 -3.84 6.30 -13.83
N ARG A 90 -3.10 5.24 -14.19
CA ARG A 90 -2.79 4.90 -15.58
C ARG A 90 -4.00 4.34 -16.32
N SER A 91 -4.69 3.34 -15.77
CA SER A 91 -5.85 2.68 -16.40
C SER A 91 -7.01 3.63 -16.66
N THR A 92 -7.23 4.64 -15.81
CA THR A 92 -8.23 5.71 -16.03
C THR A 92 -7.91 6.63 -17.20
N ARG A 93 -6.67 6.66 -17.70
CA ARG A 93 -6.26 7.49 -18.84
C ARG A 93 -6.37 6.76 -20.19
N ILE A 94 -6.46 5.42 -20.18
CA ILE A 94 -6.20 4.59 -21.37
C ILE A 94 -7.45 3.80 -21.82
N SER A 95 -8.44 3.54 -20.95
CA SER A 95 -9.54 2.61 -21.28
C SER A 95 -10.96 3.16 -21.01
N GLY A 96 -11.92 2.73 -21.84
CA GLY A 96 -13.36 3.03 -21.70
C GLY A 96 -14.09 2.18 -20.66
N GLU A 97 -13.44 1.18 -20.07
CA GLU A 97 -14.01 0.29 -19.05
C GLU A 97 -13.86 0.86 -17.63
N VAL A 98 -14.38 2.06 -17.42
CA VAL A 98 -14.20 2.82 -16.18
C VAL A 98 -14.73 2.05 -14.96
N GLU A 99 -15.91 1.42 -15.07
CA GLU A 99 -16.48 0.64 -13.96
C GLU A 99 -15.63 -0.58 -13.60
N SER A 100 -15.22 -1.38 -14.60
CA SER A 100 -14.39 -2.58 -14.40
C SER A 100 -13.09 -2.24 -13.67
N ASN A 101 -12.43 -1.15 -14.08
CA ASN A 101 -11.22 -0.67 -13.40
C ASN A 101 -11.50 -0.21 -11.97
N PHE A 102 -12.56 0.58 -11.74
CA PHE A 102 -12.91 1.01 -10.39
C PHE A 102 -13.29 -0.16 -9.47
N TYR A 103 -13.99 -1.16 -10.00
CA TYR A 103 -14.32 -2.39 -9.29
C TYR A 103 -13.05 -3.13 -8.86
N GLN A 104 -12.12 -3.41 -9.78
CA GLN A 104 -10.87 -4.12 -9.45
C GLN A 104 -9.97 -3.30 -8.51
N TYR A 105 -9.88 -1.98 -8.71
CA TYR A 105 -9.13 -1.09 -7.83
C TYR A 105 -9.62 -1.16 -6.39
N THR A 106 -10.95 -1.12 -6.22
CA THR A 106 -11.61 -1.14 -4.91
C THR A 106 -11.48 -2.52 -4.26
N LYS A 107 -11.62 -3.59 -5.05
CA LYS A 107 -11.42 -4.97 -4.60
C LYS A 107 -9.98 -5.21 -4.12
N ASN A 108 -8.99 -4.67 -4.84
CA ASN A 108 -7.58 -4.71 -4.42
C ASN A 108 -7.38 -3.98 -3.09
N TRP A 109 -8.00 -2.82 -2.92
CA TRP A 109 -7.98 -2.10 -1.64
C TRP A 109 -8.61 -2.89 -0.49
N ASN A 110 -9.76 -3.52 -0.72
CA ASN A 110 -10.39 -4.38 0.29
C ASN A 110 -9.46 -5.53 0.69
N LEU A 111 -8.82 -6.17 -0.29
CA LEU A 111 -7.83 -7.24 -0.04
C LEU A 111 -6.64 -6.72 0.77
N ILE A 112 -6.08 -5.57 0.40
CA ILE A 112 -4.97 -4.91 1.12
C ILE A 112 -5.36 -4.67 2.58
N LEU A 113 -6.55 -4.13 2.83
CA LEU A 113 -7.01 -3.75 4.15
C LEU A 113 -7.38 -4.95 5.03
N ASP A 114 -7.97 -5.99 4.44
CA ASP A 114 -8.20 -7.28 5.11
C ASP A 114 -6.88 -7.89 5.61
N ASN A 115 -5.86 -7.88 4.76
CA ASN A 115 -4.54 -8.39 5.12
C ASN A 115 -3.85 -7.49 6.14
N LEU A 116 -3.96 -6.16 6.02
CA LEU A 116 -3.42 -5.21 7.00
C LEU A 116 -4.05 -5.36 8.39
N ASN A 117 -5.36 -5.56 8.47
CA ASN A 117 -6.05 -5.75 9.75
C ASN A 117 -5.75 -7.13 10.37
N SER A 118 -5.42 -8.11 9.54
CA SER A 118 -4.96 -9.44 9.97
C SER A 118 -3.44 -9.52 10.14
N PHE A 119 -2.73 -8.40 9.93
CA PHE A 119 -1.29 -8.36 9.92
C PHE A 119 -0.75 -8.40 11.35
N TYR A 120 -0.23 -9.56 11.74
CA TYR A 120 0.50 -9.71 12.99
C TYR A 120 1.97 -9.35 12.75
N LEU A 121 2.44 -8.31 13.44
CA LEU A 121 3.86 -7.95 13.47
C LEU A 121 4.63 -9.07 14.19
N GLN A 122 5.16 -10.03 13.43
CA GLN A 122 6.13 -10.99 13.96
C GLN A 122 7.43 -10.23 14.21
N THR A 123 7.70 -9.91 15.48
CA THR A 123 8.89 -9.15 15.92
C THR A 123 10.19 -9.73 15.40
N ASP A 124 10.21 -11.05 15.24
CA ASP A 124 11.37 -11.85 14.87
C ASP A 124 11.72 -11.68 13.38
N ARG A 125 10.78 -11.16 12.59
CA ARG A 125 10.94 -10.86 11.15
C ARG A 125 11.19 -9.37 10.87
N LEU A 126 11.08 -8.50 11.88
CA LEU A 126 11.23 -7.07 11.71
C LEU A 126 12.63 -6.64 12.14
N HIS A 127 13.42 -6.14 11.19
CA HIS A 127 14.68 -5.49 11.52
C HIS A 127 14.42 -4.20 12.31
N PHE A 128 15.39 -3.80 13.16
CA PHE A 128 15.32 -2.58 13.98
C PHE A 128 14.87 -1.34 13.18
N PHE A 129 15.32 -1.21 11.94
CA PHE A 129 14.92 -0.14 11.05
C PHE A 129 13.43 -0.17 10.71
N GLN A 130 12.85 -1.34 10.42
CA GLN A 130 11.42 -1.51 10.12
C GLN A 130 10.54 -1.16 11.32
N VAL A 131 10.99 -1.47 12.54
CA VAL A 131 10.32 -1.06 13.78
C VAL A 131 10.34 0.46 13.95
N THR A 132 11.47 1.08 13.63
CA THR A 132 11.68 2.54 13.80
C THR A 132 10.83 3.36 12.82
N ILE A 133 10.65 2.88 11.59
CA ILE A 133 9.85 3.57 10.57
C ILE A 133 8.35 3.24 10.62
N LEU A 134 7.93 2.26 11.43
CA LEU A 134 6.54 1.81 11.49
C LEU A 134 5.53 2.96 11.76
N PRO A 135 5.80 3.95 12.63
CA PRO A 135 4.91 5.10 12.79
C PRO A 135 4.75 5.94 11.52
N ILE A 136 5.84 6.11 10.75
CA ILE A 136 5.84 6.85 9.48
C ILE A 136 5.00 6.09 8.45
N ILE A 137 5.21 4.77 8.33
CA ILE A 137 4.42 3.91 7.46
C ILE A 137 2.94 3.99 7.84
N LYS A 138 2.60 3.85 9.12
CA LYS A 138 1.21 3.95 9.61
C LYS A 138 0.56 5.29 9.20
N TYR A 139 1.27 6.40 9.38
CA TYR A 139 0.78 7.71 8.98
C TYR A 139 0.56 7.80 7.46
N SER A 140 1.52 7.33 6.68
CA SER A 140 1.43 7.31 5.21
C SER A 140 0.25 6.47 4.72
N LEU A 141 0.10 5.25 5.26
CA LEU A 141 -1.01 4.34 4.96
C LEU A 141 -2.37 4.99 5.23
N GLN A 142 -2.50 5.71 6.35
CA GLN A 142 -3.76 6.37 6.71
C GLN A 142 -4.09 7.54 5.79
N ARG A 143 -3.07 8.32 5.39
CA ARG A 143 -3.23 9.39 4.39
C ARG A 143 -3.67 8.82 3.05
N ASP A 144 -3.00 7.78 2.57
CA ASP A 144 -3.27 7.18 1.27
C ASP A 144 -4.65 6.51 1.25
N LEU A 145 -5.04 5.82 2.33
CA LEU A 145 -6.39 5.28 2.48
C LEU A 145 -7.45 6.39 2.40
N THR A 146 -7.27 7.48 3.15
CA THR A 146 -8.23 8.60 3.15
C THR A 146 -8.36 9.21 1.75
N SER A 147 -7.24 9.40 1.06
CA SER A 147 -7.21 9.90 -0.32
C SER A 147 -7.96 8.97 -1.28
N SER A 148 -7.71 7.67 -1.19
CA SER A 148 -8.39 6.66 -2.02
C SER A 148 -9.88 6.53 -1.70
N GLN A 149 -10.28 6.59 -0.44
CA GLN A 149 -11.70 6.61 -0.04
C GLN A 149 -12.41 7.85 -0.59
N ASN A 150 -11.78 9.02 -0.55
CA ASN A 150 -12.33 10.23 -1.17
C ASN A 150 -12.48 10.08 -2.68
N LYS A 151 -11.49 9.48 -3.37
CA LYS A 151 -11.56 9.21 -4.81
C LYS A 151 -12.71 8.26 -5.16
N VAL A 152 -12.88 7.17 -4.40
CA VAL A 152 -13.97 6.21 -4.62
C VAL A 152 -15.33 6.80 -4.27
N MET A 153 -15.43 7.58 -3.20
CA MET A 153 -16.66 8.26 -2.82
C MET A 153 -17.11 9.24 -3.91
N ARG A 154 -16.17 10.00 -4.47
CA ARG A 154 -16.45 10.90 -5.59
C ARG A 154 -17.00 10.13 -6.80
N TYR A 155 -16.31 9.06 -7.21
CA TYR A 155 -16.77 8.21 -8.31
C TYR A 155 -18.16 7.63 -8.05
N LYS A 156 -18.41 7.11 -6.84
CA LYS A 156 -19.73 6.59 -6.43
C LYS A 156 -20.81 7.65 -6.57
N ASN A 157 -20.56 8.87 -6.10
CA ASN A 157 -21.54 9.96 -6.17
C ASN A 157 -21.83 10.39 -7.61
N GLU A 158 -20.81 10.37 -8.48
CA GLU A 158 -20.95 10.73 -9.90
C GLU A 158 -21.67 9.65 -10.73
N THR A 159 -21.68 8.38 -10.29
CA THR A 159 -22.12 7.22 -11.10
C THR A 159 -23.19 6.33 -10.43
N ASN A 160 -23.75 6.74 -9.28
CA ASN A 160 -24.51 5.86 -8.38
C ASN A 160 -25.65 5.05 -9.05
N GLU A 161 -26.31 5.61 -10.07
CA GLU A 161 -27.41 4.95 -10.78
C GLU A 161 -26.94 3.89 -11.79
N THR A 162 -25.73 4.01 -12.32
CA THR A 162 -25.20 3.13 -13.38
C THR A 162 -24.34 1.99 -12.86
N LEU A 163 -23.90 2.03 -11.59
CA LEU A 163 -23.05 0.99 -11.02
C LEU A 163 -23.80 -0.33 -10.79
N SER A 164 -23.16 -1.43 -11.18
CA SER A 164 -23.62 -2.78 -10.88
C SER A 164 -23.67 -3.05 -9.36
N THR A 165 -24.53 -3.99 -8.96
CA THR A 165 -24.68 -4.40 -7.56
C THR A 165 -23.37 -4.88 -6.94
N GLN A 166 -22.53 -5.55 -7.72
CA GLN A 166 -21.24 -6.07 -7.26
C GLN A 166 -20.25 -4.94 -7.00
N THR A 167 -20.17 -3.94 -7.89
CA THR A 167 -19.34 -2.75 -7.69
C THR A 167 -19.79 -1.95 -6.46
N LYS A 168 -21.10 -1.75 -6.29
CA LYS A 168 -21.67 -1.09 -5.10
C LYS A 168 -21.28 -1.79 -3.80
N LYS A 169 -21.31 -3.13 -3.77
CA LYS A 169 -20.93 -3.93 -2.60
C LYS A 169 -19.47 -3.70 -2.22
N GLU A 170 -18.55 -3.81 -3.17
CA GLU A 170 -17.11 -3.61 -2.89
C GLU A 170 -16.79 -2.17 -2.48
N ILE A 171 -17.42 -1.17 -3.13
CA ILE A 171 -17.27 0.25 -2.75
C ILE A 171 -17.75 0.49 -1.33
N ASN A 172 -18.94 0.00 -0.97
CA ASN A 172 -19.46 0.19 0.38
C ASN A 172 -18.57 -0.49 1.42
N LYS A 173 -18.07 -1.71 1.14
CA LYS A 173 -17.09 -2.38 2.00
C LYS A 173 -15.86 -1.50 2.20
N PHE A 174 -15.27 -0.99 1.12
CA PHE A 174 -14.06 -0.15 1.15
C PHE A 174 -14.25 1.14 1.95
N LEU A 175 -15.37 1.82 1.76
CA LEU A 175 -15.67 3.09 2.44
C LEU A 175 -15.91 2.93 3.95
N THR A 176 -16.19 1.72 4.42
CA THR A 176 -16.38 1.43 5.86
C THR A 176 -15.10 1.04 6.59
N TYR A 177 -14.00 0.77 5.88
CA TYR A 177 -12.76 0.36 6.53
C TYR A 177 -12.16 1.45 7.40
N LYS A 178 -11.59 0.98 8.50
CA LYS A 178 -10.66 1.73 9.36
C LYS A 178 -9.40 0.89 9.53
N ILE A 179 -8.24 1.54 9.53
CA ILE A 179 -6.96 0.86 9.81
C ILE A 179 -6.89 0.59 11.31
N SER A 180 -6.91 -0.68 11.70
CA SER A 180 -6.58 -1.10 13.05
C SER A 180 -5.29 -1.91 13.02
N LEU A 181 -4.14 -1.22 13.06
CA LEU A 181 -2.86 -1.86 13.39
C LEU A 181 -2.91 -2.19 14.89
N THR A 182 -3.51 -3.32 15.24
CA THR A 182 -3.56 -3.82 16.61
C THR A 182 -2.19 -4.40 16.97
N ARG A 183 -1.73 -4.10 18.19
CA ARG A 183 -0.55 -4.76 18.77
C ARG A 183 -0.90 -6.24 18.93
N ALA A 184 0.03 -7.14 18.60
CA ALA A 184 -0.11 -8.55 18.95
C ALA A 184 -0.47 -8.66 20.44
N LYS A 185 -1.50 -9.45 20.77
CA LYS A 185 -1.59 -10.03 22.10
C LYS A 185 -0.36 -10.92 22.24
N ASN A 186 0.43 -10.69 23.27
CA ASN A 186 1.42 -11.67 23.69
C ASN A 186 0.62 -12.90 24.16
N GLU A 187 0.56 -13.93 23.32
CA GLU A 187 0.22 -15.29 23.74
C GLU A 187 1.50 -16.04 24.10
#